data_AF-A0A1F3GK93-F1
#
_entry.id   AF-A0A1F3GK93-F1
#
_cell.length_a   1.000
_cell.length_b   1.000
_cell.length_c   1.000
_cell.angle_alpha   90.00
_cell.angle_beta   90.00
_cell.angle_gamma   90.00
#
_symmetry.space_group_name_H-M   'P 1'
#
loop_
_entity.id
_entity.type
_entity.pdbx_description
1 polymer ?
#
loop_
_entity_poly.entity_id
_entity_poly.type
_entity_poly.pdbx_seq_one_letter_code
_entity_poly.pdbx_strand_id
1 'polypeptide(L)'
;MLKSILFNKNYFYKIFLIISILITFGCKKEPEPELTLSQSNLAVLNTAGSNNVSFTCNGKWTAVSSETWLTVAPSFGTGNGELTLNFSGNISSSERSGNIILTSGILTKTLKITQSRTLLDTDKSTLSFPKESSSLKLNIVSNTSWQIVVPQGTDWITVSPLTGSQNMEVNISVNANTGALRGVDIAIKYGETEKNVSISQQRGINNAPEAPKLKSPVNNTQDLTRLPAFRWSTSKDADGDVVTYTFEISKGSGNWTTLSPSQDTLQYLSAYLDANSAYNWRVKATDSMGEFTYSQTSTFNTGNKISYFDGEYKVALNNTAGALPSEILFIGDGYTAEDYVEGGKFDQEVEEGIVYLFNTEPYKSYKQYFKVYKQAGYSRDQGVTQTDKNITKNTKFGVTFGGGSSMNSNSDAVFASAKLIPGVDDIKLRELLVILIVNENRYAGTCWTWSDGKTIAITPVSRNSNPSYHYKGVLLHEAGGHGFGRLADEYVSSANAGKTITAEDTQSLKSRFAKNHAGNVDLTSDTTLIRWKHFLRRAGYDRVGVYEGAYYYTYGVWRPELTSCMINNIAYYNAASREAIVKRVLAKAGEPYSLDGFLAKDAIKEPSQAAALQTKSFNPLTFVPLAPPVYVK
;
A
#
# COMPACT_ATOMS: atom_id res chain seq x y z
N MET A 1 -132.49 -86.23 -19.35
CA MET A 1 -131.99 -86.62 -20.70
C MET A 1 -130.72 -85.81 -20.99
N LEU A 2 -129.91 -86.16 -22.03
CA LEU A 2 -128.80 -85.35 -22.65
C LEU A 2 -127.43 -85.41 -21.87
N LYS A 3 -126.21 -85.71 -22.42
CA LYS A 3 -125.19 -85.01 -23.31
C LYS A 3 -123.87 -84.65 -22.50
N SER A 4 -122.62 -84.37 -22.96
CA SER A 4 -121.74 -84.62 -24.16
C SER A 4 -120.39 -83.80 -24.03
N ILE A 5 -119.14 -83.99 -24.57
CA ILE A 5 -118.34 -85.04 -25.31
C ILE A 5 -116.84 -84.57 -25.60
N LEU A 6 -115.80 -85.45 -25.65
CA LEU A 6 -114.39 -85.32 -26.24
C LEU A 6 -113.35 -84.26 -25.66
N PHE A 7 -111.98 -84.25 -25.85
CA PHE A 7 -110.91 -85.28 -26.11
C PHE A 7 -109.43 -84.95 -25.64
N ASN A 8 -108.35 -84.93 -26.49
CA ASN A 8 -106.92 -85.24 -26.08
C ASN A 8 -105.73 -84.63 -26.94
N LYS A 9 -104.52 -84.48 -26.32
CA LYS A 9 -103.08 -84.47 -26.82
C LYS A 9 -102.41 -83.37 -27.73
N ASN A 10 -101.23 -82.87 -27.26
CA ASN A 10 -99.98 -82.35 -27.91
C ASN A 10 -99.90 -81.12 -28.91
N TYR A 11 -98.85 -80.28 -28.70
CA TYR A 11 -98.14 -79.29 -29.60
C TYR A 11 -98.73 -77.87 -29.92
N PHE A 12 -97.88 -76.81 -29.82
CA PHE A 12 -98.00 -75.38 -30.29
C PHE A 12 -98.94 -74.37 -29.52
N TYR A 13 -98.90 -73.01 -29.59
CA TYR A 13 -98.01 -71.96 -30.21
C TYR A 13 -98.16 -70.52 -29.57
N LYS A 14 -97.23 -69.58 -29.88
CA LYS A 14 -97.24 -68.05 -29.88
C LYS A 14 -97.82 -67.17 -28.71
N ILE A 15 -96.94 -66.32 -28.13
CA ILE A 15 -97.08 -64.86 -27.75
C ILE A 15 -97.77 -64.37 -26.42
N PHE A 16 -97.18 -63.29 -25.81
CA PHE A 16 -97.63 -62.30 -24.77
C PHE A 16 -97.53 -62.58 -23.22
N LEU A 17 -97.43 -61.49 -22.41
CA LEU A 17 -97.22 -61.40 -20.94
C LEU A 17 -97.71 -60.04 -20.33
N ILE A 18 -98.14 -59.99 -19.05
CA ILE A 18 -98.51 -58.77 -18.24
C ILE A 18 -98.63 -59.17 -16.72
N ILE A 19 -98.60 -58.37 -15.61
CA ILE A 19 -98.37 -56.95 -15.21
C ILE A 19 -98.01 -56.87 -13.68
N SER A 20 -98.06 -55.67 -13.03
CA SER A 20 -98.07 -55.32 -11.56
C SER A 20 -96.79 -54.67 -10.97
N ILE A 21 -96.75 -53.75 -9.97
CA ILE A 21 -97.63 -53.23 -8.86
C ILE A 21 -97.41 -53.94 -7.50
N LEU A 22 -97.25 -53.33 -6.29
CA LEU A 22 -96.80 -52.00 -5.72
C LEU A 22 -96.86 -52.14 -4.14
N ILE A 23 -96.35 -51.34 -3.16
CA ILE A 23 -95.63 -50.04 -2.99
C ILE A 23 -94.81 -50.10 -1.65
N THR A 24 -93.68 -49.36 -1.49
CA THR A 24 -93.17 -48.81 -0.19
C THR A 24 -92.40 -47.48 -0.41
N PHE A 25 -92.29 -46.63 0.62
CA PHE A 25 -91.58 -45.33 0.54
C PHE A 25 -90.06 -45.49 0.71
N GLY A 26 -89.30 -45.27 -0.36
CA GLY A 26 -87.84 -45.17 -0.32
C GLY A 26 -87.36 -43.71 -0.32
N CYS A 27 -86.91 -43.21 0.83
CA CYS A 27 -86.28 -41.88 0.91
C CYS A 27 -84.90 -41.94 0.24
N LYS A 28 -84.79 -41.45 -1.01
CA LYS A 28 -83.50 -41.28 -1.67
C LYS A 28 -82.75 -40.14 -1.01
N LYS A 29 -81.72 -40.47 -0.20
CA LYS A 29 -80.69 -39.52 0.22
C LYS A 29 -80.16 -38.82 -1.04
N GLU A 30 -80.18 -37.49 -1.06
CA GLU A 30 -79.59 -36.74 -2.17
C GLU A 30 -78.10 -37.09 -2.31
N PRO A 31 -77.55 -37.10 -3.54
CA PRO A 31 -76.12 -37.32 -3.72
C PRO A 31 -75.35 -36.22 -2.96
N GLU A 32 -74.32 -36.61 -2.22
CA GLU A 32 -73.50 -35.65 -1.49
C GLU A 32 -72.86 -34.67 -2.49
N PRO A 33 -72.82 -33.36 -2.18
CA PRO A 33 -72.39 -32.36 -3.14
C PRO A 33 -70.96 -32.63 -3.59
N GLU A 34 -70.73 -32.57 -4.89
CA GLU A 34 -69.43 -32.81 -5.51
C GLU A 34 -68.94 -31.55 -6.20
N LEU A 35 -67.67 -31.22 -5.98
CA LEU A 35 -66.96 -30.19 -6.72
C LEU A 35 -65.46 -30.53 -6.73
N THR A 36 -64.91 -30.94 -7.88
CA THR A 36 -63.47 -31.22 -8.01
C THR A 36 -62.89 -30.58 -9.27
N LEU A 37 -61.76 -29.90 -9.15
CA LEU A 37 -61.02 -29.34 -10.28
C LEU A 37 -60.05 -30.39 -10.84
N SER A 38 -59.85 -30.42 -12.16
CA SER A 38 -58.80 -31.22 -12.81
C SER A 38 -57.38 -30.88 -12.33
N GLN A 39 -57.15 -29.63 -11.94
CA GLN A 39 -55.92 -29.13 -11.32
C GLN A 39 -56.22 -28.00 -10.34
N SER A 40 -55.43 -27.84 -9.28
CA SER A 40 -55.58 -26.78 -8.27
C SER A 40 -54.63 -25.59 -8.48
N ASN A 41 -53.62 -25.76 -9.34
CA ASN A 41 -52.64 -24.73 -9.69
C ASN A 41 -52.41 -24.78 -11.20
N LEU A 42 -52.21 -23.62 -11.83
CA LEU A 42 -51.86 -23.48 -13.25
C LEU A 42 -50.76 -22.42 -13.38
N ALA A 43 -49.64 -22.79 -14.00
CA ALA A 43 -48.54 -21.86 -14.32
C ALA A 43 -48.64 -21.42 -15.79
N VAL A 44 -48.53 -20.11 -16.05
CA VAL A 44 -48.61 -19.53 -17.40
C VAL A 44 -47.48 -18.54 -17.66
N LEU A 45 -47.10 -18.38 -18.93
CA LEU A 45 -46.08 -17.42 -19.35
C LEU A 45 -46.54 -15.97 -19.13
N ASN A 46 -45.58 -15.06 -19.08
CA ASN A 46 -45.81 -13.62 -18.93
C ASN A 46 -46.56 -12.98 -20.12
N THR A 47 -46.67 -13.65 -21.25
CA THR A 47 -47.49 -13.22 -22.39
C THR A 47 -48.99 -13.31 -22.07
N ALA A 48 -49.81 -12.46 -22.71
CA ALA A 48 -51.26 -12.63 -22.69
C ALA A 48 -51.67 -13.96 -23.36
N GLY A 49 -52.76 -14.57 -22.93
CA GLY A 49 -53.18 -15.87 -23.44
C GLY A 49 -54.49 -16.40 -22.86
N SER A 50 -54.79 -17.65 -23.20
CA SER A 50 -55.96 -18.38 -22.74
C SER A 50 -55.60 -19.82 -22.37
N ASN A 51 -56.27 -20.40 -21.38
CA ASN A 51 -56.16 -21.81 -20.99
C ASN A 51 -57.53 -22.35 -20.54
N ASN A 52 -57.82 -23.61 -20.82
CA ASN A 52 -59.04 -24.29 -20.36
C ASN A 52 -58.75 -25.17 -19.13
N VAL A 53 -59.69 -25.21 -18.17
CA VAL A 53 -59.62 -26.08 -16.98
C VAL A 53 -60.97 -26.74 -16.72
N SER A 54 -61.00 -28.07 -16.82
CA SER A 54 -62.21 -28.88 -16.59
C SER A 54 -62.42 -29.20 -15.11
N PHE A 55 -63.66 -29.50 -14.73
CA PHE A 55 -64.05 -29.84 -13.36
C PHE A 55 -65.30 -30.73 -13.30
N THR A 56 -65.41 -31.54 -12.25
CA THR A 56 -66.63 -32.28 -11.93
C THR A 56 -67.50 -31.48 -10.97
N CYS A 57 -68.81 -31.51 -11.17
CA CYS A 57 -69.80 -31.00 -10.24
C CYS A 57 -71.16 -31.66 -10.47
N ASN A 58 -71.87 -31.98 -9.39
CA ASN A 58 -73.23 -32.53 -9.46
C ASN A 58 -74.35 -31.50 -9.20
N GLY A 59 -73.99 -30.21 -9.04
CA GLY A 59 -74.90 -29.12 -8.68
C GLY A 59 -74.84 -27.90 -9.63
N LYS A 60 -75.44 -26.79 -9.19
CA LYS A 60 -75.30 -25.46 -9.82
C LYS A 60 -74.06 -24.77 -9.27
N TRP A 61 -73.27 -24.16 -10.15
CA TRP A 61 -71.98 -23.56 -9.79
C TRP A 61 -71.81 -22.14 -10.34
N THR A 62 -70.92 -21.37 -9.72
CA THR A 62 -70.44 -20.06 -10.18
C THR A 62 -68.91 -19.99 -10.12
N ALA A 63 -68.30 -19.26 -11.07
CA ALA A 63 -66.86 -19.07 -11.19
C ALA A 63 -66.50 -17.58 -11.26
N VAL A 64 -65.59 -17.12 -10.40
CA VAL A 64 -65.22 -15.70 -10.25
C VAL A 64 -63.70 -15.57 -10.11
N SER A 65 -63.10 -14.53 -10.71
CA SER A 65 -61.67 -14.21 -10.55
C SER A 65 -61.45 -13.25 -9.38
N SER A 66 -60.34 -13.39 -8.65
CA SER A 66 -59.89 -12.38 -7.67
C SER A 66 -59.23 -11.17 -8.31
N GLU A 67 -58.81 -11.27 -9.57
CA GLU A 67 -57.93 -10.30 -10.23
C GLU A 67 -58.57 -9.64 -11.45
N THR A 68 -58.18 -8.39 -11.73
CA THR A 68 -58.59 -7.67 -12.95
C THR A 68 -57.83 -8.13 -14.20
N TRP A 69 -56.64 -8.72 -14.04
CA TRP A 69 -55.80 -9.18 -15.15
C TRP A 69 -56.13 -10.60 -15.65
N LEU A 70 -57.05 -11.29 -14.97
CA LEU A 70 -57.47 -12.67 -15.22
C LEU A 70 -59.01 -12.75 -15.24
N THR A 71 -59.57 -13.39 -16.26
CA THR A 71 -61.03 -13.54 -16.45
C THR A 71 -61.40 -15.00 -16.67
N VAL A 72 -62.64 -15.37 -16.37
CA VAL A 72 -63.17 -16.73 -16.48
C VAL A 72 -64.53 -16.75 -17.17
N ALA A 73 -64.73 -17.70 -18.08
CA ALA A 73 -66.02 -18.01 -18.70
C ALA A 73 -66.19 -19.54 -18.86
N PRO A 74 -67.40 -20.10 -18.65
CA PRO A 74 -68.61 -19.44 -18.15
C PRO A 74 -68.46 -19.03 -16.67
N SER A 75 -69.15 -17.95 -16.26
CA SER A 75 -69.18 -17.52 -14.85
C SER A 75 -70.22 -18.26 -14.01
N PHE A 76 -71.08 -19.07 -14.63
CA PHE A 76 -72.04 -19.95 -13.96
C PHE A 76 -72.49 -21.11 -14.86
N GLY A 77 -73.03 -22.16 -14.26
CA GLY A 77 -73.61 -23.30 -14.98
C GLY A 77 -74.21 -24.37 -14.07
N THR A 78 -74.33 -25.60 -14.58
CA THR A 78 -74.89 -26.76 -13.84
C THR A 78 -74.26 -28.05 -14.36
N GLY A 79 -73.90 -28.97 -13.47
CA GLY A 79 -73.18 -30.20 -13.82
C GLY A 79 -71.68 -29.97 -14.03
N ASN A 80 -70.99 -31.00 -14.54
CA ASN A 80 -69.57 -30.91 -14.95
C ASN A 80 -69.38 -29.81 -16.00
N GLY A 81 -68.19 -29.20 -16.04
CA GLY A 81 -67.92 -28.11 -16.97
C GLY A 81 -66.44 -27.90 -17.26
N GLU A 82 -66.18 -26.89 -18.08
CA GLU A 82 -64.85 -26.38 -18.41
C GLU A 82 -64.85 -24.86 -18.31
N LEU A 83 -63.78 -24.31 -17.74
CA LEU A 83 -63.55 -22.88 -17.56
C LEU A 83 -62.45 -22.43 -18.53
N THR A 84 -62.79 -21.57 -19.47
CA THR A 84 -61.81 -20.84 -20.28
C THR A 84 -61.34 -19.63 -19.49
N LEU A 85 -60.02 -19.56 -19.27
CA LEU A 85 -59.33 -18.57 -18.45
C LEU A 85 -58.50 -17.66 -19.35
N ASN A 86 -58.89 -16.40 -19.51
CA ASN A 86 -58.16 -15.44 -20.35
C ASN A 86 -57.42 -14.44 -19.46
N PHE A 87 -56.13 -14.27 -19.71
CA PHE A 87 -55.23 -13.44 -18.90
C PHE A 87 -54.42 -12.47 -19.77
N SER A 88 -54.23 -11.25 -19.25
CA SER A 88 -53.37 -10.24 -19.87
C SER A 88 -51.88 -10.55 -19.67
N GLY A 89 -50.99 -9.79 -20.31
CA GLY A 89 -49.55 -9.93 -20.12
C GLY A 89 -49.07 -9.39 -18.77
N ASN A 90 -48.06 -10.02 -18.18
CA ASN A 90 -47.33 -9.55 -17.01
C ASN A 90 -46.05 -8.82 -17.45
N ILE A 91 -46.16 -7.50 -17.64
CA ILE A 91 -45.05 -6.64 -18.05
C ILE A 91 -44.07 -6.29 -16.92
N SER A 92 -44.35 -6.73 -15.69
CA SER A 92 -43.54 -6.42 -14.51
C SER A 92 -42.36 -7.38 -14.33
N SER A 93 -41.35 -6.94 -13.59
CA SER A 93 -40.19 -7.74 -13.18
C SER A 93 -40.51 -8.76 -12.07
N SER A 94 -41.75 -8.82 -11.58
CA SER A 94 -42.22 -9.72 -10.52
C SER A 94 -43.16 -10.80 -11.07
N GLU A 95 -43.15 -11.99 -10.47
CA GLU A 95 -44.18 -12.99 -10.73
C GLU A 95 -45.49 -12.56 -10.06
N ARG A 96 -46.63 -12.74 -10.75
CA ARG A 96 -47.95 -12.42 -10.18
C ARG A 96 -48.80 -13.68 -10.02
N SER A 97 -49.64 -13.69 -8.99
CA SER A 97 -50.56 -14.79 -8.67
C SER A 97 -51.98 -14.26 -8.55
N GLY A 98 -52.96 -15.06 -9.00
CA GLY A 98 -54.39 -14.74 -8.95
C GLY A 98 -55.20 -16.01 -8.75
N ASN A 99 -56.46 -15.90 -8.34
CA ASN A 99 -57.31 -17.05 -8.05
C ASN A 99 -58.60 -17.04 -8.88
N ILE A 100 -58.98 -18.19 -9.42
CA ILE A 100 -60.39 -18.46 -9.77
C ILE A 100 -61.02 -19.22 -8.60
N ILE A 101 -62.10 -18.66 -8.08
CA ILE A 101 -62.93 -19.24 -7.03
C ILE A 101 -64.15 -19.85 -7.72
N LEU A 102 -64.27 -21.17 -7.63
CA LEU A 102 -65.38 -21.96 -8.14
C LEU A 102 -66.23 -22.45 -6.94
N THR A 103 -67.51 -22.10 -6.92
CA THR A 103 -68.41 -22.38 -5.79
C THR A 103 -69.65 -23.16 -6.25
N SER A 104 -70.05 -24.18 -5.49
CA SER A 104 -71.26 -24.98 -5.72
C SER A 104 -71.90 -25.31 -4.37
N GLY A 105 -73.04 -24.68 -4.08
CA GLY A 105 -73.68 -24.75 -2.75
C GLY A 105 -72.74 -24.27 -1.65
N ILE A 106 -72.41 -25.16 -0.70
CA ILE A 106 -71.44 -24.89 0.39
C ILE A 106 -69.98 -25.22 0.00
N LEU A 107 -69.75 -25.87 -1.15
CA LEU A 107 -68.40 -26.25 -1.57
C LEU A 107 -67.74 -25.12 -2.35
N THR A 108 -66.50 -24.81 -1.99
CA THR A 108 -65.64 -23.89 -2.74
C THR A 108 -64.34 -24.60 -3.10
N LYS A 109 -63.87 -24.43 -4.34
CA LYS A 109 -62.55 -24.83 -4.80
C LYS A 109 -61.84 -23.62 -5.40
N THR A 110 -60.55 -23.50 -5.11
CA THR A 110 -59.71 -22.43 -5.64
C THR A 110 -58.73 -23.03 -6.63
N LEU A 111 -58.72 -22.50 -7.85
CA LEU A 111 -57.64 -22.68 -8.81
C LEU A 111 -56.70 -21.48 -8.69
N LYS A 112 -55.44 -21.70 -8.31
CA LYS A 112 -54.42 -20.64 -8.33
C LYS A 112 -53.78 -20.55 -9.72
N ILE A 113 -53.73 -19.36 -10.29
CA ILE A 113 -52.99 -19.05 -11.52
C ILE A 113 -51.73 -18.30 -11.11
N THR A 114 -50.57 -18.81 -11.48
CA THR A 114 -49.28 -18.13 -11.35
C THR A 114 -48.82 -17.72 -12.75
N GLN A 115 -48.59 -16.42 -12.96
CA GLN A 115 -48.07 -15.89 -14.22
C GLN A 115 -46.66 -15.36 -14.05
N SER A 116 -45.72 -15.95 -14.81
CA SER A 116 -44.29 -15.63 -14.75
C SER A 116 -44.01 -14.13 -14.92
N ARG A 117 -42.88 -13.68 -14.36
CA ARG A 117 -42.35 -12.33 -14.57
C ARG A 117 -41.89 -12.10 -16.02
N THR A 118 -41.76 -10.85 -16.42
CA THR A 118 -40.91 -10.47 -17.55
C THR A 118 -39.44 -10.80 -17.27
N LEU A 119 -38.78 -11.38 -18.27
CA LEU A 119 -37.34 -11.60 -18.33
C LEU A 119 -36.78 -10.84 -19.54
N LEU A 120 -35.79 -9.99 -19.28
CA LEU A 120 -35.03 -9.29 -20.30
C LEU A 120 -33.61 -9.11 -19.79
N ASP A 121 -32.64 -9.75 -20.44
CA ASP A 121 -31.24 -9.74 -20.07
C ASP A 121 -30.35 -9.86 -21.32
N THR A 122 -29.03 -9.72 -21.15
CA THR A 122 -28.05 -9.81 -22.25
C THR A 122 -26.83 -10.65 -21.84
N ASP A 123 -26.22 -11.33 -22.81
CA ASP A 123 -24.98 -12.10 -22.58
C ASP A 123 -23.77 -11.24 -22.24
N LYS A 124 -23.85 -9.93 -22.54
CA LYS A 124 -22.83 -8.92 -22.27
C LYS A 124 -23.49 -7.63 -21.80
N SER A 125 -22.91 -6.97 -20.80
CA SER A 125 -23.25 -5.60 -20.40
C SER A 125 -22.39 -4.54 -21.09
N THR A 126 -21.30 -4.95 -21.76
CA THR A 126 -20.39 -4.05 -22.47
C THR A 126 -19.92 -4.64 -23.81
N LEU A 127 -19.59 -3.77 -24.76
CA LEU A 127 -18.96 -4.11 -26.04
C LEU A 127 -17.86 -3.10 -26.33
N SER A 128 -16.65 -3.58 -26.66
CA SER A 128 -15.49 -2.76 -26.99
C SER A 128 -15.04 -3.03 -28.41
N PHE A 129 -14.96 -1.98 -29.23
CA PHE A 129 -14.64 -2.05 -30.65
C PHE A 129 -13.27 -1.40 -30.97
N PRO A 130 -12.51 -1.94 -31.94
CA PRO A 130 -11.32 -1.29 -32.47
C PRO A 130 -11.67 0.03 -33.18
N LYS A 131 -10.65 0.85 -33.46
CA LYS A 131 -10.85 2.10 -34.22
C LYS A 131 -11.39 1.87 -35.64
N GLU A 132 -11.11 0.71 -36.22
CA GLU A 132 -11.59 0.32 -37.55
C GLU A 132 -13.08 -0.08 -37.55
N SER A 133 -13.73 0.00 -38.71
CA SER A 133 -15.12 -0.46 -38.87
C SER A 133 -15.23 -1.97 -38.62
N SER A 134 -16.13 -2.38 -37.74
CA SER A 134 -16.27 -3.79 -37.33
C SER A 134 -17.65 -4.08 -36.72
N SER A 135 -17.98 -5.36 -36.55
CA SER A 135 -19.28 -5.82 -36.02
C SER A 135 -19.10 -6.83 -34.89
N LEU A 136 -19.92 -6.71 -33.85
CA LEU A 136 -20.01 -7.65 -32.73
C LEU A 136 -21.47 -8.11 -32.53
N LYS A 137 -21.62 -9.28 -31.90
CA LYS A 137 -22.91 -9.91 -31.62
C LYS A 137 -23.28 -9.78 -30.14
N LEU A 138 -24.50 -9.35 -29.88
CA LEU A 138 -25.13 -9.30 -28.56
C LEU A 138 -26.26 -10.32 -28.53
N ASN A 139 -26.27 -11.23 -27.55
CA ASN A 139 -27.39 -12.16 -27.38
C ASN A 139 -28.35 -11.61 -26.32
N ILE A 140 -29.57 -11.29 -26.73
CA ILE A 140 -30.67 -10.94 -25.82
C ILE A 140 -31.30 -12.24 -25.34
N VAL A 141 -31.49 -12.35 -24.02
CA VAL A 141 -32.20 -13.45 -23.36
C VAL A 141 -33.53 -12.91 -22.84
N SER A 142 -34.65 -13.43 -23.34
CA SER A 142 -35.97 -12.90 -23.01
C SER A 142 -37.10 -13.90 -23.19
N ASN A 143 -38.17 -13.73 -22.42
CA ASN A 143 -39.45 -14.42 -22.60
C ASN A 143 -40.54 -13.51 -23.25
N THR A 144 -40.16 -12.32 -23.73
CA THR A 144 -41.09 -11.29 -24.21
C THR A 144 -40.65 -10.69 -25.56
N SER A 145 -41.46 -9.79 -26.14
CA SER A 145 -40.98 -8.86 -27.16
C SER A 145 -40.09 -7.78 -26.53
N TRP A 146 -39.23 -7.16 -27.31
CA TRP A 146 -38.34 -6.09 -26.84
C TRP A 146 -38.01 -5.12 -27.98
N GLN A 147 -37.61 -3.90 -27.59
CA GLN A 147 -37.14 -2.85 -28.49
C GLN A 147 -35.80 -2.31 -27.98
N ILE A 148 -34.87 -2.09 -28.90
CA ILE A 148 -33.61 -1.38 -28.62
C ILE A 148 -33.81 0.09 -28.91
N VAL A 149 -33.50 0.92 -27.92
CA VAL A 149 -33.40 2.37 -28.06
C VAL A 149 -31.91 2.71 -28.15
N VAL A 150 -31.51 3.19 -29.32
CA VAL A 150 -30.19 3.80 -29.54
C VAL A 150 -30.36 5.33 -29.36
N PRO A 151 -29.51 6.01 -28.56
CA PRO A 151 -29.62 7.46 -28.37
C PRO A 151 -29.45 8.28 -29.66
N GLN A 152 -29.91 9.54 -29.65
CA GLN A 152 -29.72 10.46 -30.76
C GLN A 152 -28.25 10.89 -30.90
N GLY A 153 -27.78 11.13 -32.14
CA GLY A 153 -26.39 11.53 -32.42
C GLY A 153 -25.37 10.39 -32.46
N THR A 154 -25.83 9.14 -32.63
CA THR A 154 -24.98 7.94 -32.66
C THR A 154 -24.81 7.37 -34.07
N ASP A 155 -24.77 8.21 -35.10
CA ASP A 155 -24.76 7.83 -36.54
C ASP A 155 -23.55 6.97 -36.96
N TRP A 156 -22.62 6.74 -36.04
CA TRP A 156 -21.48 5.84 -36.15
C TRP A 156 -21.77 4.39 -35.72
N ILE A 157 -22.97 4.09 -35.19
CA ILE A 157 -23.44 2.74 -34.84
C ILE A 157 -24.66 2.36 -35.68
N THR A 158 -24.67 1.13 -36.19
CA THR A 158 -25.85 0.47 -36.75
C THR A 158 -26.18 -0.76 -35.91
N VAL A 159 -27.41 -0.85 -35.40
CA VAL A 159 -27.92 -2.00 -34.63
C VAL A 159 -29.03 -2.69 -35.43
N SER A 160 -28.97 -4.01 -35.59
CA SER A 160 -30.00 -4.76 -36.31
C SER A 160 -30.20 -6.20 -35.79
N PRO A 161 -31.45 -6.64 -35.54
CA PRO A 161 -32.69 -5.86 -35.61
C PRO A 161 -32.88 -4.93 -34.39
N LEU A 162 -33.64 -3.84 -34.57
CA LEU A 162 -34.00 -2.91 -33.47
C LEU A 162 -35.18 -3.40 -32.62
N THR A 163 -35.93 -4.40 -33.08
CA THR A 163 -37.07 -5.01 -32.37
C THR A 163 -37.08 -6.50 -32.61
N GLY A 164 -37.50 -7.28 -31.61
CA GLY A 164 -37.66 -8.72 -31.74
C GLY A 164 -38.47 -9.31 -30.61
N SER A 165 -38.41 -10.63 -30.47
CA SER A 165 -39.07 -11.36 -29.39
C SER A 165 -38.34 -12.64 -29.03
N GLN A 166 -38.52 -13.06 -27.78
CA GLN A 166 -37.80 -14.17 -27.15
C GLN A 166 -36.27 -13.94 -27.19
N ASN A 167 -35.50 -15.02 -27.05
CA ASN A 167 -34.05 -15.00 -27.22
C ASN A 167 -33.68 -14.69 -28.68
N MET A 168 -32.74 -13.77 -28.90
CA MET A 168 -32.30 -13.39 -30.24
C MET A 168 -30.87 -12.85 -30.24
N GLU A 169 -30.15 -13.11 -31.33
CA GLU A 169 -28.87 -12.47 -31.60
C GLU A 169 -29.08 -11.15 -32.36
N VAL A 170 -28.43 -10.09 -31.89
CA VAL A 170 -28.45 -8.75 -32.49
C VAL A 170 -27.04 -8.40 -32.95
N ASN A 171 -26.90 -7.93 -34.18
CA ASN A 171 -25.64 -7.47 -34.73
C ASN A 171 -25.51 -5.96 -34.49
N ILE A 172 -24.38 -5.57 -33.91
CA ILE A 172 -24.01 -4.19 -33.62
C ILE A 172 -22.74 -3.89 -34.40
N SER A 173 -22.85 -2.99 -35.37
CA SER A 173 -21.76 -2.58 -36.26
C SER A 173 -21.37 -1.15 -35.98
N VAL A 174 -20.07 -0.85 -36.02
CA VAL A 174 -19.53 0.50 -35.90
C VAL A 174 -18.83 0.93 -37.18
N ASN A 175 -19.00 2.20 -37.55
CA ASN A 175 -18.17 2.86 -38.54
C ASN A 175 -16.75 3.07 -37.97
N ALA A 176 -15.75 3.28 -38.84
CA ALA A 176 -14.41 3.64 -38.38
C ALA A 176 -14.45 4.94 -37.54
N ASN A 177 -13.56 5.03 -36.56
CA ASN A 177 -13.35 6.22 -35.75
C ASN A 177 -12.05 6.90 -36.16
N THR A 178 -12.12 8.20 -36.47
CA THR A 178 -10.98 9.06 -36.80
C THR A 178 -10.71 10.11 -35.73
N GLY A 179 -11.60 10.26 -34.74
CA GLY A 179 -11.51 11.26 -33.66
C GLY A 179 -11.07 10.66 -32.33
N ALA A 180 -11.43 11.33 -31.24
CA ALA A 180 -11.20 10.88 -29.86
C ALA A 180 -11.97 9.60 -29.51
N LEU A 181 -11.73 9.06 -28.31
CA LEU A 181 -12.46 7.90 -27.77
C LEU A 181 -13.97 8.20 -27.73
N ARG A 182 -14.80 7.27 -28.23
CA ARG A 182 -16.26 7.45 -28.25
C ARG A 182 -16.99 6.23 -27.68
N GLY A 183 -18.19 6.47 -27.15
CA GLY A 183 -19.03 5.42 -26.58
C GLY A 183 -20.44 5.92 -26.31
N VAL A 184 -21.37 4.99 -26.10
CA VAL A 184 -22.77 5.25 -25.78
C VAL A 184 -23.43 4.01 -25.18
N ASP A 185 -24.38 4.19 -24.27
CA ASP A 185 -25.25 3.12 -23.78
C ASP A 185 -26.45 2.93 -24.71
N ILE A 186 -26.71 1.70 -25.16
CA ILE A 186 -27.98 1.32 -25.79
C ILE A 186 -28.89 0.65 -24.77
N ALA A 187 -30.19 0.91 -24.88
CA ALA A 187 -31.18 0.44 -23.91
C ALA A 187 -32.17 -0.53 -24.54
N ILE A 188 -32.13 -1.79 -24.11
CA ILE A 188 -33.12 -2.81 -24.49
C ILE A 188 -34.29 -2.73 -23.51
N LYS A 189 -35.52 -2.53 -24.00
CA LYS A 189 -36.70 -2.25 -23.18
C LYS A 189 -37.90 -3.15 -23.49
N TYR A 190 -38.65 -3.49 -22.44
CA TYR A 190 -40.03 -3.98 -22.53
C TYR A 190 -40.82 -3.63 -21.26
N GLY A 191 -41.97 -2.97 -21.43
CA GLY A 191 -42.81 -2.56 -20.30
C GLY A 191 -42.06 -1.66 -19.34
N GLU A 192 -41.97 -2.09 -18.07
CA GLU A 192 -41.22 -1.40 -17.01
C GLU A 192 -39.75 -1.86 -16.93
N THR A 193 -39.34 -2.85 -17.72
CA THR A 193 -38.00 -3.46 -17.67
C THR A 193 -37.07 -2.84 -18.70
N GLU A 194 -35.89 -2.38 -18.25
CA GLU A 194 -34.81 -1.84 -19.07
C GLU A 194 -33.49 -2.57 -18.75
N LYS A 195 -32.72 -2.89 -19.80
CA LYS A 195 -31.37 -3.44 -19.70
C LYS A 195 -30.45 -2.61 -20.59
N ASN A 196 -29.41 -2.01 -20.01
CA ASN A 196 -28.47 -1.16 -20.73
C ASN A 196 -27.17 -1.91 -21.06
N VAL A 197 -26.61 -1.62 -22.23
CA VAL A 197 -25.34 -2.19 -22.73
C VAL A 197 -24.44 -1.05 -23.21
N SER A 198 -23.27 -0.91 -22.57
CA SER A 198 -22.31 0.15 -22.88
C SER A 198 -21.44 -0.23 -24.07
N ILE A 199 -21.51 0.55 -25.15
CA ILE A 199 -20.66 0.39 -26.32
C ILE A 199 -19.51 1.41 -26.23
N SER A 200 -18.27 0.97 -26.43
CA SER A 200 -17.10 1.84 -26.59
C SER A 200 -16.33 1.51 -27.87
N GLN A 201 -15.70 2.52 -28.46
CA GLN A 201 -14.82 2.37 -29.62
C GLN A 201 -13.54 3.18 -29.43
N GLN A 202 -12.40 2.53 -29.69
CA GLN A 202 -11.06 3.14 -29.60
C GLN A 202 -10.94 4.42 -30.45
N ARG A 203 -10.06 5.32 -30.02
CA ARG A 203 -9.78 6.57 -30.75
C ARG A 203 -9.06 6.31 -32.08
N GLY A 204 -9.33 7.16 -33.06
CA GLY A 204 -8.65 7.18 -34.35
C GLY A 204 -7.47 8.14 -34.41
N ILE A 205 -7.57 9.24 -33.68
CA ILE A 205 -6.50 10.24 -33.55
C ILE A 205 -5.43 9.76 -32.56
N ASN A 206 -4.18 10.15 -32.82
CA ASN A 206 -3.09 10.00 -31.88
C ASN A 206 -2.14 11.18 -32.04
N ASN A 207 -2.00 12.01 -31.01
CA ASN A 207 -1.16 13.21 -31.03
C ASN A 207 0.14 12.93 -30.26
N ALA A 208 1.29 13.28 -30.84
CA ALA A 208 2.56 13.12 -30.13
C ALA A 208 2.59 13.93 -28.80
N PRO A 209 3.20 13.39 -27.73
CA PRO A 209 3.24 14.05 -26.42
C PRO A 209 4.03 15.37 -26.44
N GLU A 210 3.83 16.24 -25.45
CA GLU A 210 4.61 17.48 -25.26
C GLU A 210 6.13 17.21 -25.23
N ALA A 211 6.94 18.17 -25.69
CA ALA A 211 8.39 18.05 -25.63
C ALA A 211 8.93 18.07 -24.17
N PRO A 212 9.76 17.10 -23.74
CA PRO A 212 10.39 17.13 -22.41
C PRO A 212 11.21 18.40 -22.18
N LYS A 213 10.98 19.07 -21.05
CA LYS A 213 11.77 20.26 -20.66
C LYS A 213 12.96 19.82 -19.81
N LEU A 214 14.16 19.91 -20.38
CA LEU A 214 15.40 19.52 -19.72
C LEU A 214 15.73 20.47 -18.55
N LYS A 215 16.21 19.92 -17.43
CA LYS A 215 16.44 20.65 -16.16
C LYS A 215 17.89 20.59 -15.67
N SER A 216 18.49 19.40 -15.69
CA SER A 216 19.89 19.17 -15.33
C SER A 216 20.50 18.14 -16.29
N PRO A 217 21.76 18.31 -16.75
CA PRO A 217 22.57 19.52 -16.65
C PRO A 217 21.91 20.73 -17.32
N VAL A 218 22.16 21.93 -16.80
CA VAL A 218 21.70 23.18 -17.43
C VAL A 218 22.43 23.35 -18.77
N ASN A 219 21.74 23.87 -19.79
CA ASN A 219 22.34 24.03 -21.11
C ASN A 219 23.60 24.92 -21.08
N ASN A 220 24.63 24.49 -21.80
CA ASN A 220 25.97 25.07 -21.89
C ASN A 220 26.78 25.04 -20.57
N THR A 221 26.42 24.22 -19.57
CA THR A 221 27.19 24.10 -18.31
C THR A 221 28.65 23.72 -18.56
N GLN A 222 29.58 24.38 -17.88
CA GLN A 222 31.03 24.15 -17.96
C GLN A 222 31.55 23.47 -16.69
N ASP A 223 32.70 22.78 -16.79
CA ASP A 223 33.39 22.11 -15.66
C ASP A 223 32.45 21.19 -14.83
N LEU A 224 31.60 20.45 -15.54
CA LEU A 224 30.66 19.50 -14.95
C LEU A 224 31.37 18.24 -14.45
N THR A 225 30.80 17.58 -13.42
CA THR A 225 31.24 16.22 -13.04
C THR A 225 31.08 15.23 -14.20
N ARG A 226 31.91 14.19 -14.19
CA ARG A 226 31.92 13.10 -15.17
C ARG A 226 30.80 12.05 -14.95
N LEU A 227 30.03 12.17 -13.86
CA LEU A 227 28.78 11.41 -13.60
C LEU A 227 27.62 12.38 -13.24
N PRO A 228 27.14 13.20 -14.19
CA PRO A 228 26.00 14.08 -13.93
C PRO A 228 24.68 13.31 -13.92
N ALA A 229 23.69 13.78 -13.16
CA ALA A 229 22.35 13.18 -13.11
C ALA A 229 21.36 13.97 -13.99
N PHE A 230 20.99 13.35 -15.10
CA PHE A 230 20.13 13.96 -16.12
C PHE A 230 18.68 14.00 -15.65
N ARG A 231 18.03 15.17 -15.71
CA ARG A 231 16.67 15.39 -15.21
C ARG A 231 15.85 16.22 -16.17
N TRP A 232 14.57 15.88 -16.35
CA TRP A 232 13.63 16.59 -17.21
C TRP A 232 12.25 16.78 -16.55
N SER A 233 11.30 17.41 -17.23
CA SER A 233 9.88 17.44 -16.85
C SER A 233 9.17 16.17 -17.31
N THR A 234 8.13 15.76 -16.58
CA THR A 234 7.10 14.95 -17.22
C THR A 234 6.56 15.69 -18.44
N SER A 235 6.21 14.94 -19.47
CA SER A 235 5.52 15.43 -20.65
C SER A 235 4.05 15.07 -20.53
N LYS A 236 3.16 15.94 -21.03
CA LYS A 236 1.74 15.62 -21.13
C LYS A 236 1.45 14.99 -22.48
N ASP A 237 0.60 14.00 -22.49
CA ASP A 237 -0.06 13.53 -23.69
C ASP A 237 -1.40 14.25 -23.89
N ALA A 238 -1.80 14.49 -25.13
CA ALA A 238 -3.06 15.19 -25.43
C ALA A 238 -4.29 14.26 -25.45
N ASP A 239 -4.10 12.97 -25.72
CA ASP A 239 -5.14 11.95 -25.77
C ASP A 239 -5.22 11.10 -24.48
N GLY A 240 -4.33 11.37 -23.51
CA GLY A 240 -4.31 10.79 -22.16
C GLY A 240 -3.34 9.62 -21.97
N ASP A 241 -2.43 9.37 -22.91
CA ASP A 241 -1.57 8.19 -22.93
C ASP A 241 -0.42 8.18 -21.91
N VAL A 242 0.10 6.97 -21.67
CA VAL A 242 1.24 6.74 -20.79
C VAL A 242 2.54 7.02 -21.53
N VAL A 243 3.17 8.17 -21.23
CA VAL A 243 4.42 8.59 -21.86
C VAL A 243 5.62 7.86 -21.25
N THR A 244 6.51 7.37 -22.12
CA THR A 244 7.84 6.86 -21.80
C THR A 244 8.93 7.78 -22.36
N TYR A 245 10.13 7.72 -21.78
CA TYR A 245 11.26 8.57 -22.11
C TYR A 245 12.46 7.73 -22.54
N THR A 246 13.02 8.02 -23.72
CA THR A 246 14.30 7.49 -24.17
C THR A 246 15.37 8.57 -24.01
N PHE A 247 16.43 8.28 -23.25
CA PHE A 247 17.56 9.20 -23.05
C PHE A 247 18.64 8.98 -24.13
N GLU A 248 19.16 10.08 -24.69
CA GLU A 248 20.23 10.05 -25.69
C GLU A 248 21.35 11.06 -25.36
N ILE A 249 22.60 10.62 -25.52
CA ILE A 249 23.80 11.44 -25.33
C ILE A 249 24.84 11.20 -26.44
N SER A 250 25.55 12.23 -26.87
CA SER A 250 26.58 12.19 -27.90
C SER A 250 27.81 12.98 -27.48
N LYS A 251 29.02 12.42 -27.69
CA LYS A 251 30.28 13.16 -27.54
C LYS A 251 30.55 13.92 -28.84
N GLY A 252 30.53 15.25 -28.80
CA GLY A 252 30.48 16.06 -30.01
C GLY A 252 29.19 15.82 -30.81
N SER A 253 29.27 15.88 -32.15
CA SER A 253 28.11 15.81 -33.04
C SER A 253 27.98 14.47 -33.77
N GLY A 254 26.81 13.83 -33.67
CA GLY A 254 26.33 12.83 -34.63
C GLY A 254 26.17 11.40 -34.09
N ASN A 255 27.08 10.95 -33.22
CA ASN A 255 27.07 9.58 -32.70
C ASN A 255 26.34 9.52 -31.35
N TRP A 256 25.06 9.14 -31.38
CA TRP A 256 24.20 9.07 -30.19
C TRP A 256 24.28 7.69 -29.53
N THR A 257 24.52 7.68 -28.22
CA THR A 257 24.28 6.54 -27.33
C THR A 257 22.87 6.68 -26.75
N THR A 258 22.02 5.71 -27.05
CA THR A 258 20.61 5.65 -26.63
C THR A 258 20.47 4.63 -25.48
N LEU A 259 19.79 5.00 -24.41
CA LEU A 259 19.48 4.08 -23.29
C LEU A 259 18.03 3.58 -23.38
N SER A 260 17.75 2.43 -22.75
CA SER A 260 16.42 1.80 -22.73
C SER A 260 15.32 2.77 -22.24
N PRO A 261 14.11 2.75 -22.83
CA PRO A 261 13.01 3.60 -22.37
C PRO A 261 12.63 3.38 -20.90
N SER A 262 12.27 4.48 -20.22
CA SER A 262 11.82 4.49 -18.82
C SER A 262 10.65 5.45 -18.64
N GLN A 263 9.79 5.24 -17.63
CA GLN A 263 8.78 6.23 -17.23
C GLN A 263 9.35 7.31 -16.29
N ASP A 264 10.57 7.13 -15.78
CA ASP A 264 11.21 8.12 -14.90
C ASP A 264 11.73 9.35 -15.67
N THR A 265 11.78 10.50 -15.01
CA THR A 265 12.31 11.78 -15.49
C THR A 265 13.73 12.07 -14.98
N LEU A 266 14.48 11.00 -14.66
CA LEU A 266 15.82 11.02 -14.06
C LEU A 266 16.65 9.86 -14.64
N GLN A 267 17.89 10.15 -15.05
CA GLN A 267 18.84 9.14 -15.55
C GLN A 267 20.24 9.37 -14.96
N TYR A 268 20.86 8.28 -14.49
CA TYR A 268 22.27 8.21 -14.10
C TYR A 268 23.07 7.44 -15.14
N LEU A 269 24.40 7.61 -15.16
CA LEU A 269 25.29 6.87 -16.06
C LEU A 269 25.97 5.70 -15.34
N SER A 270 26.14 4.58 -16.03
CA SER A 270 26.86 3.39 -15.57
C SER A 270 28.38 3.45 -15.80
N ALA A 271 28.87 4.50 -16.45
CA ALA A 271 30.29 4.74 -16.72
C ALA A 271 30.58 6.25 -16.69
N TYR A 272 31.82 6.61 -16.36
CA TYR A 272 32.28 8.00 -16.45
C TYR A 272 32.26 8.50 -17.89
N LEU A 273 31.81 9.74 -18.08
CA LEU A 273 32.10 10.51 -19.29
C LEU A 273 33.61 10.81 -19.38
N ASP A 274 34.11 11.15 -20.56
CA ASP A 274 35.48 11.60 -20.74
C ASP A 274 35.69 12.96 -20.05
N ALA A 275 36.93 13.23 -19.60
CA ALA A 275 37.29 14.53 -19.04
C ALA A 275 37.40 15.60 -20.14
N ASN A 276 37.20 16.87 -19.77
CA ASN A 276 37.40 18.06 -20.62
C ASN A 276 36.74 17.96 -22.01
N SER A 277 35.56 17.34 -22.08
CA SER A 277 34.90 16.91 -23.32
C SER A 277 33.51 17.52 -23.46
N ALA A 278 33.17 17.92 -24.68
CA ALA A 278 31.86 18.48 -25.03
C ALA A 278 30.84 17.37 -25.34
N TYR A 279 29.67 17.46 -24.73
CA TYR A 279 28.57 16.50 -24.89
C TYR A 279 27.27 17.22 -25.27
N ASN A 280 26.50 16.57 -26.13
CA ASN A 280 25.13 16.92 -26.47
C ASN A 280 24.19 15.86 -25.88
N TRP A 281 23.06 16.24 -25.32
CA TRP A 281 22.05 15.30 -24.79
C TRP A 281 20.63 15.78 -25.07
N ARG A 282 19.71 14.81 -25.18
CA ARG A 282 18.28 15.04 -25.43
C ARG A 282 17.44 13.88 -24.90
N VAL A 283 16.14 14.08 -24.83
CA VAL A 283 15.17 13.06 -24.39
C VAL A 283 14.03 12.96 -25.39
N LYS A 284 13.68 11.75 -25.79
CA LYS A 284 12.51 11.44 -26.63
C LYS A 284 11.34 11.03 -25.73
N ALA A 285 10.27 11.81 -25.67
CA ALA A 285 8.98 11.34 -25.16
C ALA A 285 8.32 10.49 -26.25
N THR A 286 7.85 9.28 -25.91
CA THR A 286 7.06 8.41 -26.80
C THR A 286 5.83 7.93 -26.03
N ASP A 287 4.64 8.00 -26.63
CA ASP A 287 3.39 7.53 -26.03
C ASP A 287 3.23 5.99 -26.12
N SER A 288 2.07 5.47 -25.70
CA SER A 288 1.75 4.03 -25.76
C SER A 288 1.32 3.53 -27.15
N MET A 289 1.17 4.41 -28.14
CA MET A 289 0.69 4.12 -29.50
C MET A 289 1.79 4.24 -30.57
N GLY A 290 2.90 4.88 -30.25
CA GLY A 290 4.12 4.97 -31.06
C GLY A 290 4.55 6.38 -31.46
N GLU A 291 3.72 7.41 -31.26
CA GLU A 291 4.07 8.79 -31.61
C GLU A 291 4.98 9.44 -30.57
N PHE A 292 5.77 10.43 -31.01
CA PHE A 292 6.87 10.94 -30.20
C PHE A 292 7.29 12.38 -30.47
N THR A 293 7.86 12.99 -29.43
CA THR A 293 8.46 14.33 -29.48
C THR A 293 9.82 14.33 -28.80
N TYR A 294 10.83 14.92 -29.44
CA TYR A 294 12.12 15.17 -28.82
C TYR A 294 12.12 16.47 -28.02
N SER A 295 12.85 16.49 -26.91
CA SER A 295 13.30 17.72 -26.28
C SER A 295 14.17 18.54 -27.25
N GLN A 296 14.33 19.83 -26.96
CA GLN A 296 15.49 20.55 -27.48
C GLN A 296 16.79 19.86 -27.05
N THR A 297 17.83 19.94 -27.87
CA THR A 297 19.15 19.41 -27.52
C THR A 297 19.85 20.37 -26.58
N SER A 298 20.38 19.86 -25.47
CA SER A 298 21.15 20.61 -24.47
C SER A 298 22.61 20.18 -24.53
N THR A 299 23.52 21.11 -24.26
CA THR A 299 24.98 20.90 -24.31
C THR A 299 25.61 21.06 -22.93
N PHE A 300 26.77 20.44 -22.72
CA PHE A 300 27.64 20.73 -21.57
C PHE A 300 29.08 20.29 -21.84
N ASN A 301 30.01 20.79 -21.02
CA ASN A 301 31.41 20.38 -21.01
C ASN A 301 31.73 19.74 -19.66
N THR A 302 32.27 18.51 -19.69
CA THR A 302 32.86 17.89 -18.49
C THR A 302 34.16 18.59 -18.11
N GLY A 303 34.46 18.63 -16.81
CA GLY A 303 35.77 18.98 -16.29
C GLY A 303 36.62 17.75 -15.96
N ASN A 304 37.51 17.90 -14.98
CA ASN A 304 38.30 16.80 -14.41
C ASN A 304 37.64 16.14 -13.18
N LYS A 305 36.51 16.68 -12.69
CA LYS A 305 35.84 16.25 -11.45
C LYS A 305 35.37 14.80 -11.52
N ILE A 306 35.77 14.03 -10.53
CA ILE A 306 35.33 12.64 -10.30
C ILE A 306 34.22 12.66 -9.25
N SER A 307 33.20 11.84 -9.45
CA SER A 307 32.11 11.58 -8.52
C SER A 307 32.06 10.09 -8.18
N TYR A 308 31.50 9.75 -7.02
CA TYR A 308 31.22 8.37 -6.65
C TYR A 308 30.03 7.85 -7.47
N PHE A 309 30.04 6.59 -7.92
CA PHE A 309 28.82 5.91 -8.36
C PHE A 309 27.88 5.64 -7.16
N ASP A 310 26.58 5.44 -7.43
CA ASP A 310 25.63 4.98 -6.40
C ASP A 310 26.06 3.63 -5.81
N GLY A 311 26.20 3.56 -4.48
CA GLY A 311 26.73 2.40 -3.77
C GLY A 311 28.27 2.31 -3.72
N GLU A 312 29.02 3.15 -4.43
CA GLU A 312 30.49 3.17 -4.35
C GLU A 312 30.97 3.62 -2.96
N TYR A 313 31.95 2.91 -2.41
CA TYR A 313 32.58 3.23 -1.14
C TYR A 313 34.06 3.58 -1.32
N LYS A 314 34.60 4.42 -0.42
CA LYS A 314 36.04 4.69 -0.27
C LYS A 314 36.43 4.59 1.20
N VAL A 315 37.70 4.32 1.47
CA VAL A 315 38.23 4.26 2.84
C VAL A 315 38.73 5.66 3.23
N ALA A 316 38.13 6.24 4.26
CA ALA A 316 38.49 7.56 4.80
C ALA A 316 39.56 7.47 5.91
N LEU A 317 39.62 6.36 6.64
CA LEU A 317 40.66 6.07 7.62
C LEU A 317 40.98 4.57 7.60
N ASN A 318 42.26 4.20 7.59
CA ASN A 318 42.69 2.80 7.45
C ASN A 318 43.69 2.40 8.54
N ASN A 319 43.32 2.52 9.81
CA ASN A 319 44.14 2.02 10.91
C ASN A 319 43.73 0.59 11.29
N THR A 320 44.71 -0.24 11.62
CA THR A 320 44.53 -1.70 11.79
C THR A 320 45.28 -2.22 13.02
N ALA A 321 45.28 -1.48 14.14
CA ALA A 321 45.80 -2.00 15.40
C ALA A 321 44.85 -3.07 15.99
N GLY A 322 45.41 -4.04 16.71
CA GLY A 322 44.69 -5.24 17.16
C GLY A 322 44.53 -6.30 16.06
N ALA A 323 43.90 -7.43 16.41
CA ALA A 323 43.56 -8.51 15.48
C ALA A 323 42.41 -8.14 14.53
N LEU A 324 41.47 -7.30 14.98
CA LEU A 324 40.36 -6.76 14.19
C LEU A 324 40.13 -5.29 14.54
N PRO A 325 40.17 -4.35 13.56
CA PRO A 325 39.84 -2.96 13.83
C PRO A 325 38.34 -2.78 14.10
N SER A 326 38.01 -1.72 14.83
CA SER A 326 36.66 -1.19 14.97
C SER A 326 36.26 -0.48 13.67
N GLU A 327 35.29 -1.05 12.95
CA GLU A 327 34.86 -0.54 11.65
C GLU A 327 33.64 0.39 11.77
N ILE A 328 33.70 1.51 11.05
CA ILE A 328 32.63 2.53 10.94
C ILE A 328 32.33 2.76 9.45
N LEU A 329 31.05 2.85 9.10
CA LEU A 329 30.58 3.25 7.77
C LEU A 329 29.80 4.56 7.87
N PHE A 330 30.26 5.61 7.20
CA PHE A 330 29.44 6.78 6.89
C PHE A 330 28.70 6.59 5.57
N ILE A 331 27.39 6.82 5.57
CA ILE A 331 26.53 6.71 4.39
C ILE A 331 25.48 7.82 4.41
N GLY A 332 25.11 8.37 3.26
CA GLY A 332 24.26 9.57 3.18
C GLY A 332 22.83 9.33 2.70
N ASP A 333 21.84 9.98 3.33
CA ASP A 333 20.48 10.13 2.76
C ASP A 333 20.10 11.60 2.50
N GLY A 334 19.27 11.83 1.49
CA GLY A 334 18.91 13.16 0.99
C GLY A 334 20.02 13.85 0.18
N TYR A 335 21.11 13.14 -0.13
CA TYR A 335 22.22 13.60 -0.97
C TYR A 335 21.98 13.19 -2.43
N THR A 336 22.07 14.16 -3.34
CA THR A 336 21.98 13.95 -4.78
C THR A 336 23.32 13.48 -5.36
N ALA A 337 23.35 12.93 -6.58
CA ALA A 337 24.58 12.55 -7.26
C ALA A 337 25.61 13.70 -7.33
N GLU A 338 25.13 14.93 -7.50
CA GLU A 338 25.93 16.14 -7.52
C GLU A 338 26.59 16.49 -6.17
N ASP A 339 26.05 16.04 -5.03
CA ASP A 339 26.69 16.20 -3.71
C ASP A 339 27.90 15.25 -3.53
N TYR A 340 27.94 14.15 -4.29
CA TYR A 340 28.98 13.10 -4.26
C TYR A 340 30.10 13.34 -5.29
N VAL A 341 30.61 14.56 -5.39
CA VAL A 341 31.92 14.85 -6.01
C VAL A 341 33.03 14.55 -4.99
N GLU A 342 34.20 14.07 -5.41
CA GLU A 342 35.36 13.90 -4.51
C GLU A 342 35.80 15.24 -3.90
N GLY A 343 35.93 15.28 -2.57
CA GLY A 343 36.15 16.54 -1.83
C GLY A 343 34.95 17.50 -1.85
N GLY A 344 33.82 17.09 -2.44
CA GLY A 344 32.55 17.80 -2.44
C GLY A 344 31.81 17.72 -1.11
N LYS A 345 30.52 18.05 -1.11
CA LYS A 345 29.76 18.30 0.12
C LYS A 345 29.69 17.07 1.04
N PHE A 346 29.34 15.89 0.51
CA PHE A 346 29.30 14.68 1.32
C PHE A 346 30.67 14.37 1.95
N ASP A 347 31.75 14.53 1.19
CA ASP A 347 33.12 14.31 1.68
C ASP A 347 33.52 15.27 2.80
N GLN A 348 33.13 16.54 2.70
CA GLN A 348 33.37 17.54 3.75
C GLN A 348 32.57 17.25 5.02
N GLU A 349 31.33 16.77 4.88
CA GLU A 349 30.44 16.46 6.01
C GLU A 349 30.80 15.13 6.70
N VAL A 350 31.34 14.16 5.95
CA VAL A 350 32.00 12.98 6.51
C VAL A 350 33.27 13.38 7.27
N GLU A 351 34.17 14.16 6.67
CA GLU A 351 35.44 14.54 7.30
C GLU A 351 35.22 15.36 8.57
N GLU A 352 34.25 16.28 8.59
CA GLU A 352 33.86 17.02 9.79
C GLU A 352 33.43 16.09 10.94
N GLY A 353 32.71 15.01 10.63
CA GLY A 353 32.30 13.99 11.59
C GLY A 353 33.48 13.15 12.11
N ILE A 354 34.35 12.69 11.20
CA ILE A 354 35.58 11.95 11.51
C ILE A 354 36.49 12.79 12.40
N VAL A 355 36.76 14.04 12.03
CA VAL A 355 37.64 14.97 12.75
C VAL A 355 37.10 15.26 14.15
N TYR A 356 35.79 15.42 14.35
CA TYR A 356 35.23 15.67 15.69
C TYR A 356 35.26 14.42 16.58
N LEU A 357 34.87 13.27 16.05
CA LEU A 357 34.90 11.99 16.77
C LEU A 357 36.34 11.69 17.24
N PHE A 358 37.30 11.68 16.31
CA PHE A 358 38.69 11.33 16.60
C PHE A 358 39.54 12.47 17.18
N ASN A 359 38.95 13.61 17.53
CA ASN A 359 39.55 14.59 18.45
C ASN A 359 38.98 14.53 19.87
N THR A 360 37.92 13.74 20.11
CA THR A 360 37.32 13.55 21.44
C THR A 360 37.92 12.29 22.10
N GLU A 361 38.27 12.36 23.39
CA GLU A 361 38.73 11.17 24.12
C GLU A 361 37.55 10.25 24.50
N PRO A 362 37.71 8.91 24.41
CA PRO A 362 38.95 8.18 24.18
C PRO A 362 39.23 7.87 22.70
N TYR A 363 38.32 8.21 21.77
CA TYR A 363 38.47 7.91 20.34
C TYR A 363 39.76 8.48 19.76
N LYS A 364 40.18 9.66 20.23
CA LYS A 364 41.47 10.27 19.88
C LYS A 364 42.67 9.40 20.28
N SER A 365 42.83 9.07 21.56
CA SER A 365 43.94 8.21 22.04
C SER A 365 43.90 6.78 21.49
N TYR A 366 42.74 6.32 21.01
CA TYR A 366 42.54 4.99 20.44
C TYR A 366 42.29 5.00 18.91
N LYS A 367 42.56 6.11 18.21
CA LYS A 367 42.29 6.26 16.75
C LYS A 367 42.92 5.15 15.90
N GLN A 368 44.07 4.64 16.33
CA GLN A 368 44.81 3.54 15.70
C GLN A 368 44.04 2.20 15.58
N TYR A 369 42.97 2.01 16.35
CA TYR A 369 42.12 0.81 16.31
C TYR A 369 40.93 0.94 15.35
N PHE A 370 40.79 2.04 14.61
CA PHE A 370 39.61 2.32 13.80
C PHE A 370 39.87 2.40 12.29
N LYS A 371 38.98 1.75 11.54
CA LYS A 371 38.88 1.84 10.08
C LYS A 371 37.52 2.46 9.72
N VAL A 372 37.53 3.42 8.81
CA VAL A 372 36.34 4.20 8.44
C VAL A 372 36.13 4.14 6.94
N TYR A 373 34.94 3.72 6.54
CA TYR A 373 34.43 3.78 5.18
C TYR A 373 33.49 4.97 5.01
N LYS A 374 33.41 5.48 3.78
CA LYS A 374 32.38 6.43 3.34
C LYS A 374 31.77 5.94 2.04
N GLN A 375 30.44 5.98 1.92
CA GLN A 375 29.71 5.37 0.80
C GLN A 375 28.62 6.29 0.26
N ALA A 376 28.50 6.33 -1.07
CA ALA A 376 27.47 7.09 -1.75
C ALA A 376 26.14 6.35 -1.79
N GLY A 377 25.06 7.08 -1.51
CA GLY A 377 23.67 6.65 -1.72
C GLY A 377 22.90 7.76 -2.43
N TYR A 378 22.59 7.56 -3.71
CA TYR A 378 21.95 8.57 -4.56
C TYR A 378 20.46 8.75 -4.21
N SER A 379 20.13 9.88 -3.59
CA SER A 379 18.74 10.32 -3.41
C SER A 379 18.26 11.08 -4.65
N ARG A 380 16.99 10.86 -5.02
CA ARG A 380 16.33 11.61 -6.11
C ARG A 380 16.20 13.09 -5.75
N ASP A 381 15.70 13.35 -4.55
CA ASP A 381 15.48 14.68 -4.01
C ASP A 381 16.57 15.07 -3.00
N GLN A 382 16.89 16.36 -2.93
CA GLN A 382 17.73 16.92 -1.88
C GLN A 382 16.91 17.14 -0.59
N GLY A 383 17.51 16.87 0.57
CA GLY A 383 16.83 16.88 1.86
C GLY A 383 15.98 15.63 2.07
N VAL A 384 15.29 15.50 3.21
CA VAL A 384 14.51 14.28 3.53
C VAL A 384 13.10 14.59 4.03
N THR A 385 12.29 13.55 4.25
CA THR A 385 10.88 13.69 4.61
C THR A 385 10.72 14.26 6.02
N GLN A 386 9.97 15.36 6.16
CA GLN A 386 9.67 16.03 7.42
C GLN A 386 8.15 15.99 7.64
N THR A 387 7.70 14.95 8.35
CA THR A 387 6.26 14.65 8.53
C THR A 387 5.53 15.77 9.26
N ASP A 388 6.17 16.34 10.29
CA ASP A 388 5.72 17.50 11.07
C ASP A 388 5.58 18.82 10.28
N LYS A 389 6.08 18.85 9.03
CA LYS A 389 5.95 19.98 8.10
C LYS A 389 5.15 19.63 6.83
N ASN A 390 4.61 18.42 6.73
CA ASN A 390 4.00 17.87 5.52
C ASN A 390 4.92 17.90 4.27
N ILE A 391 6.23 17.74 4.46
CA ILE A 391 7.22 17.69 3.37
C ILE A 391 7.58 16.23 3.09
N THR A 392 7.18 15.71 1.93
CA THR A 392 7.58 14.39 1.44
C THR A 392 8.76 14.50 0.46
N LYS A 393 9.70 13.56 0.55
CA LYS A 393 10.91 13.46 -0.30
C LYS A 393 11.14 12.01 -0.71
N ASN A 394 11.58 11.79 -1.94
CA ASN A 394 12.03 10.50 -2.44
C ASN A 394 13.57 10.42 -2.28
N THR A 395 14.02 9.63 -1.32
CA THR A 395 15.42 9.55 -0.89
C THR A 395 15.89 8.09 -0.81
N LYS A 396 17.20 7.87 -0.94
CA LYS A 396 17.81 6.53 -1.08
C LYS A 396 17.44 5.59 0.06
N PHE A 397 17.39 6.11 1.28
CA PHE A 397 17.14 5.36 2.51
C PHE A 397 15.82 5.76 3.19
N GLY A 398 15.00 6.60 2.53
CA GLY A 398 13.68 6.98 3.01
C GLY A 398 13.66 7.56 4.42
N VAL A 399 14.68 8.34 4.80
CA VAL A 399 14.76 8.92 6.14
C VAL A 399 13.58 9.84 6.40
N THR A 400 12.98 9.69 7.58
CA THR A 400 11.90 10.57 8.06
C THR A 400 12.25 11.17 9.41
N PHE A 401 11.93 12.45 9.58
CA PHE A 401 11.72 13.03 10.90
C PHE A 401 10.33 12.59 11.39
N GLY A 402 10.27 11.87 12.51
CA GLY A 402 9.04 11.32 13.09
C GLY A 402 8.27 12.31 13.98
N GLY A 403 8.78 13.53 14.14
CA GLY A 403 8.32 14.52 15.10
C GLY A 403 9.35 14.75 16.21
N GLY A 404 9.46 15.99 16.68
CA GLY A 404 10.51 16.41 17.61
C GLY A 404 11.91 16.14 17.05
N SER A 405 12.72 15.43 17.84
CA SER A 405 14.07 14.96 17.52
C SER A 405 14.13 13.50 17.02
N SER A 406 13.00 12.80 16.86
CA SER A 406 12.97 11.37 16.47
C SER A 406 13.15 11.14 14.96
N MET A 407 13.84 10.05 14.59
CA MET A 407 14.16 9.72 13.20
C MET A 407 14.02 8.22 12.88
N ASN A 408 13.58 7.93 11.66
CA ASN A 408 13.45 6.57 11.11
C ASN A 408 14.19 6.48 9.76
N SER A 409 14.48 5.27 9.30
CA SER A 409 15.03 4.99 7.96
C SER A 409 14.64 3.59 7.47
N ASN A 410 14.67 3.36 6.16
CA ASN A 410 14.62 2.01 5.59
C ASN A 410 15.94 1.27 5.89
N SER A 411 15.97 0.61 7.05
CA SER A 411 17.16 -0.03 7.57
C SER A 411 17.65 -1.19 6.70
N ASP A 412 16.74 -1.91 6.03
CA ASP A 412 17.10 -2.99 5.11
C ASP A 412 17.83 -2.44 3.86
N ALA A 413 17.40 -1.30 3.33
CA ALA A 413 18.11 -0.63 2.23
C ALA A 413 19.50 -0.13 2.65
N VAL A 414 19.65 0.39 3.88
CA VAL A 414 20.94 0.79 4.47
C VAL A 414 21.86 -0.42 4.61
N PHE A 415 21.38 -1.53 5.20
CA PHE A 415 22.17 -2.75 5.37
C PHE A 415 22.49 -3.45 4.04
N ALA A 416 21.59 -3.42 3.05
CA ALA A 416 21.86 -3.91 1.71
C ALA A 416 22.97 -3.09 1.02
N SER A 417 22.97 -1.76 1.18
CA SER A 417 24.01 -0.90 0.63
C SER A 417 25.36 -1.09 1.33
N ALA A 418 25.37 -1.23 2.66
CA ALA A 418 26.59 -1.54 3.42
C ALA A 418 27.24 -2.87 2.99
N LYS A 419 26.45 -3.87 2.57
CA LYS A 419 26.94 -5.17 2.04
C LYS A 419 27.51 -5.09 0.61
N LEU A 420 27.51 -3.93 -0.04
CA LEU A 420 28.30 -3.68 -1.27
C LEU A 420 29.80 -3.52 -0.97
N ILE A 421 30.18 -3.31 0.29
CA ILE A 421 31.58 -3.21 0.72
C ILE A 421 32.15 -4.63 0.87
N PRO A 422 33.23 -5.00 0.15
CA PRO A 422 33.82 -6.34 0.21
C PRO A 422 34.19 -6.76 1.64
N GLY A 423 33.68 -7.92 2.08
CA GLY A 423 33.87 -8.44 3.43
C GLY A 423 32.83 -7.95 4.46
N VAL A 424 31.81 -7.18 4.05
CA VAL A 424 30.64 -6.89 4.88
C VAL A 424 29.51 -7.89 4.57
N ASP A 425 29.26 -8.79 5.52
CA ASP A 425 28.16 -9.75 5.52
C ASP A 425 27.22 -9.53 6.74
N ASP A 426 26.20 -10.38 6.90
CA ASP A 426 25.24 -10.29 8.01
C ASP A 426 25.81 -10.71 9.39
N ILE A 427 27.09 -11.11 9.47
CA ILE A 427 27.84 -11.25 10.72
C ILE A 427 28.61 -9.95 10.99
N LYS A 428 29.34 -9.43 10.00
CA LYS A 428 30.09 -8.17 10.07
C LYS A 428 29.18 -6.98 10.39
N LEU A 429 27.96 -6.93 9.83
CA LEU A 429 26.98 -5.87 10.13
C LEU A 429 26.63 -5.75 11.63
N ARG A 430 26.84 -6.79 12.44
CA ARG A 430 26.60 -6.77 13.89
C ARG A 430 27.69 -6.02 14.67
N GLU A 431 28.84 -5.81 14.04
CA GLU A 431 29.98 -5.10 14.63
C GLU A 431 30.44 -3.87 13.83
N LEU A 432 29.90 -3.65 12.64
CA LEU A 432 29.99 -2.38 11.91
C LEU A 432 29.09 -1.33 12.57
N LEU A 433 29.64 -0.17 12.90
CA LEU A 433 28.82 1.01 13.20
C LEU A 433 28.42 1.69 11.90
N VAL A 434 27.13 1.74 11.57
CA VAL A 434 26.64 2.59 10.47
C VAL A 434 26.25 3.97 11.02
N ILE A 435 26.76 5.02 10.40
CA ILE A 435 26.41 6.41 10.64
C ILE A 435 25.70 6.92 9.39
N LEU A 436 24.38 7.05 9.48
CA LEU A 436 23.53 7.57 8.41
C LEU A 436 23.51 9.10 8.53
N ILE A 437 24.32 9.79 7.74
CA ILE A 437 24.32 11.24 7.66
C ILE A 437 23.08 11.68 6.87
N VAL A 438 22.38 12.70 7.36
CA VAL A 438 21.14 13.20 6.72
C VAL A 438 21.35 14.63 6.21
N ASN A 439 21.16 14.85 4.91
CA ASN A 439 21.37 16.13 4.20
C ASN A 439 20.29 17.20 4.53
N GLU A 440 20.07 17.48 5.81
CA GLU A 440 19.03 18.37 6.29
C GLU A 440 19.57 19.25 7.43
N ASN A 441 19.42 20.58 7.31
CA ASN A 441 19.89 21.54 8.31
C ASN A 441 18.87 21.65 9.46
N ARG A 442 18.75 20.58 10.25
CA ARG A 442 17.76 20.46 11.32
C ARG A 442 18.31 19.64 12.48
N TYR A 443 18.08 20.08 13.71
CA TYR A 443 18.37 19.27 14.89
C TYR A 443 17.37 18.12 15.05
N ALA A 444 17.90 16.90 15.08
CA ALA A 444 17.28 15.65 15.50
C ALA A 444 18.40 14.60 15.64
N GLY A 445 18.08 13.39 16.04
CA GLY A 445 19.00 12.25 16.09
C GLY A 445 18.31 11.03 16.67
N THR A 446 18.67 9.84 16.19
CA THR A 446 18.23 8.57 16.79
C THR A 446 19.18 7.44 16.44
N CYS A 447 19.76 6.79 17.45
CA CYS A 447 20.50 5.55 17.32
C CYS A 447 19.57 4.33 17.41
N TRP A 448 19.46 3.59 16.32
CA TRP A 448 18.77 2.31 16.24
C TRP A 448 19.77 1.16 16.51
N THR A 449 19.39 0.19 17.34
CA THR A 449 20.21 -0.99 17.68
C THR A 449 19.34 -2.24 17.73
N TRP A 450 19.77 -3.27 17.02
CA TRP A 450 19.10 -4.58 16.97
C TRP A 450 19.66 -5.54 18.02
N SER A 451 18.86 -6.52 18.43
CA SER A 451 19.20 -7.50 19.47
C SER A 451 20.44 -8.34 19.16
N ASP A 452 20.72 -8.55 17.86
CA ASP A 452 21.87 -9.27 17.30
C ASP A 452 23.18 -8.45 17.22
N GLY A 453 23.10 -7.13 17.46
CA GLY A 453 24.22 -6.20 17.44
C GLY A 453 24.20 -5.15 16.33
N LYS A 454 23.44 -5.33 15.23
CA LYS A 454 23.41 -4.33 14.14
C LYS A 454 23.03 -2.95 14.65
N THR A 455 23.50 -1.88 14.01
CA THR A 455 23.35 -0.51 14.52
C THR A 455 23.41 0.55 13.42
N ILE A 456 22.46 1.50 13.47
CA ILE A 456 22.41 2.68 12.60
C ILE A 456 22.21 3.92 13.49
N ALA A 457 23.18 4.83 13.50
CA ALA A 457 23.05 6.15 14.10
C ALA A 457 22.61 7.17 13.04
N ILE A 458 21.38 7.69 13.15
CA ILE A 458 20.83 8.66 12.19
C ILE A 458 21.21 10.08 12.66
N THR A 459 21.94 10.81 11.82
CA THR A 459 22.65 12.05 12.22
C THR A 459 22.49 13.16 11.17
N PRO A 460 21.56 14.11 11.35
CA PRO A 460 21.41 15.25 10.44
C PRO A 460 22.55 16.26 10.52
N VAL A 461 22.87 16.88 9.38
CA VAL A 461 23.88 17.94 9.30
C VAL A 461 23.33 19.29 9.77
N SER A 462 22.89 19.34 11.02
CA SER A 462 22.48 20.56 11.71
C SER A 462 23.64 21.57 11.79
N ARG A 463 23.46 22.73 11.17
CA ARG A 463 24.40 23.86 11.16
C ARG A 463 24.12 24.88 12.26
N ASN A 464 23.48 24.46 13.35
CA ASN A 464 23.24 25.29 14.52
C ASN A 464 24.58 25.77 15.14
N SER A 465 24.64 27.01 15.61
CA SER A 465 25.85 27.59 16.23
C SER A 465 26.09 27.12 17.66
N ASN A 466 25.07 26.61 18.35
CA ASN A 466 25.21 26.03 19.69
C ASN A 466 25.67 24.56 19.59
N PRO A 467 26.80 24.16 20.23
CA PRO A 467 27.32 22.81 20.11
C PRO A 467 26.44 21.70 20.69
N SER A 468 25.39 22.00 21.47
CA SER A 468 24.41 20.99 21.90
C SER A 468 23.47 20.57 20.77
N TYR A 469 23.37 21.38 19.71
CA TYR A 469 22.40 21.21 18.62
C TYR A 469 23.05 21.04 17.24
N HIS A 470 24.38 21.14 17.12
CA HIS A 470 25.10 20.96 15.85
C HIS A 470 25.34 19.49 15.48
N TYR A 471 25.50 19.22 14.19
CA TYR A 471 25.81 17.90 13.60
C TYR A 471 26.85 17.10 14.39
N LYS A 472 28.01 17.72 14.65
CA LYS A 472 29.16 17.11 15.31
C LYS A 472 28.83 16.55 16.70
N GLY A 473 28.06 17.29 17.50
CA GLY A 473 27.64 16.89 18.85
C GLY A 473 26.58 15.79 18.82
N VAL A 474 25.63 15.87 17.88
CA VAL A 474 24.63 14.82 17.64
C VAL A 474 25.33 13.51 17.23
N LEU A 475 26.26 13.57 16.28
CA LEU A 475 27.07 12.42 15.86
C LEU A 475 27.84 11.81 17.04
N LEU A 476 28.44 12.65 17.89
CA LEU A 476 29.15 12.16 19.06
C LEU A 476 28.22 11.42 20.02
N HIS A 477 27.03 11.96 20.32
CA HIS A 477 26.04 11.34 21.19
C HIS A 477 25.47 10.03 20.59
N GLU A 478 24.94 10.09 19.37
CA GLU A 478 24.25 8.98 18.70
C GLU A 478 25.21 7.88 18.25
N ALA A 479 26.24 8.24 17.48
CA ALA A 479 27.14 7.27 16.87
C ALA A 479 28.28 6.86 17.81
N GLY A 480 28.86 7.82 18.53
CA GLY A 480 29.89 7.53 19.53
C GLY A 480 29.31 6.92 20.81
N GLY A 481 28.33 7.59 21.42
CA GLY A 481 27.73 7.20 22.69
C GLY A 481 26.90 5.93 22.61
N HIS A 482 25.72 5.99 21.98
CA HIS A 482 24.84 4.82 21.88
C HIS A 482 25.37 3.77 20.90
N GLY A 483 25.77 4.19 19.70
CA GLY A 483 26.12 3.32 18.59
C GLY A 483 27.34 2.47 18.87
N PHE A 484 28.50 3.10 19.06
CA PHE A 484 29.74 2.40 19.41
C PHE A 484 29.77 2.01 20.89
N GLY A 485 29.70 3.01 21.79
CA GLY A 485 29.96 2.87 23.22
C GLY A 485 28.87 2.13 24.01
N ARG A 486 27.69 1.92 23.41
CA ARG A 486 26.52 1.29 24.05
C ARG A 486 26.04 2.00 25.32
N LEU A 487 26.36 3.29 25.43
CA LEU A 487 26.05 4.15 26.58
C LEU A 487 24.55 4.40 26.71
N ALA A 488 24.09 4.65 27.93
CA ALA A 488 22.75 5.11 28.23
C ALA A 488 22.71 6.63 28.34
N ASP A 489 21.52 7.21 28.27
CA ASP A 489 21.31 8.63 28.51
C ASP A 489 21.52 9.02 29.97
N GLU A 490 22.05 10.22 30.16
CA GLU A 490 22.33 10.81 31.47
C GLU A 490 21.46 12.05 31.73
N TYR A 491 20.67 12.50 30.75
CA TYR A 491 19.70 13.57 30.94
C TYR A 491 18.40 13.06 31.60
N VAL A 492 17.70 13.99 32.26
CA VAL A 492 16.32 13.83 32.72
C VAL A 492 15.40 14.39 31.63
N SER A 493 14.35 13.68 31.22
CA SER A 493 13.40 14.20 30.24
C SER A 493 12.34 15.07 30.93
N SER A 494 11.84 16.10 30.23
CA SER A 494 10.75 16.95 30.74
C SER A 494 9.50 16.15 31.10
N ALA A 495 9.21 15.08 30.36
CA ALA A 495 8.11 14.15 30.63
C ALA A 495 8.26 13.37 31.95
N ASN A 496 9.49 13.17 32.45
CA ASN A 496 9.82 12.39 33.66
C ASN A 496 10.57 13.21 34.73
N ALA A 497 10.50 14.54 34.65
CA ALA A 497 10.90 15.44 35.70
C ALA A 497 10.09 15.16 36.99
N GLY A 498 10.77 15.05 38.12
CA GLY A 498 10.20 14.67 39.42
C GLY A 498 9.79 13.20 39.54
N LYS A 499 10.05 12.32 38.55
CA LYS A 499 9.67 10.90 38.59
C LYS A 499 10.85 9.96 38.87
N THR A 500 10.53 8.86 39.55
CA THR A 500 11.39 7.68 39.69
C THR A 500 11.29 6.77 38.46
N ILE A 501 12.37 6.05 38.14
CA ILE A 501 12.39 5.02 37.10
C ILE A 501 11.31 3.93 37.31
N THR A 502 10.72 3.46 36.21
CA THR A 502 9.70 2.41 36.22
C THR A 502 10.30 1.02 36.45
N ALA A 503 9.48 0.04 36.84
CA ALA A 503 9.91 -1.35 36.94
C ALA A 503 10.32 -1.95 35.57
N GLU A 504 9.68 -1.51 34.48
CA GLU A 504 10.00 -1.92 33.11
C GLU A 504 11.37 -1.37 32.67
N ASP A 505 11.60 -0.06 32.85
CA ASP A 505 12.89 0.57 32.54
C ASP A 505 14.02 0.02 33.41
N THR A 506 13.74 -0.27 34.69
CA THR A 506 14.66 -0.96 35.60
C THR A 506 15.07 -2.31 35.04
N GLN A 507 14.14 -3.10 34.49
CA GLN A 507 14.43 -4.39 33.90
C GLN A 507 15.13 -4.28 32.53
N SER A 508 14.77 -3.28 31.73
CA SER A 508 15.46 -2.93 30.47
C SER A 508 16.93 -2.59 30.72
N LEU A 509 17.19 -1.74 31.72
CA LEU A 509 18.55 -1.33 32.08
C LEU A 509 19.37 -2.48 32.69
N LYS A 510 18.77 -3.36 33.51
CA LYS A 510 19.39 -4.63 33.95
C LYS A 510 19.77 -5.54 32.78
N SER A 511 18.92 -5.65 31.75
CA SER A 511 19.22 -6.41 30.52
C SER A 511 20.41 -5.81 29.77
N ARG A 512 20.53 -4.48 29.71
CA ARG A 512 21.71 -3.78 29.18
C ARG A 512 22.96 -4.06 30.01
N PHE A 513 22.87 -4.01 31.34
CA PHE A 513 24.00 -4.28 32.24
C PHE A 513 24.56 -5.70 32.05
N ALA A 514 23.70 -6.70 31.85
CA ALA A 514 24.10 -8.08 31.58
C ALA A 514 24.88 -8.26 30.26
N LYS A 515 24.70 -7.35 29.30
CA LYS A 515 25.48 -7.28 28.04
C LYS A 515 26.74 -6.39 28.15
N ASN A 516 27.12 -5.96 29.36
CA ASN A 516 28.15 -4.93 29.60
C ASN A 516 27.88 -3.57 28.92
N HIS A 517 26.64 -3.31 28.51
CA HIS A 517 26.22 -2.01 27.99
C HIS A 517 25.89 -1.05 29.16
N ALA A 518 25.63 0.24 28.85
CA ALA A 518 25.25 1.25 29.84
C ALA A 518 26.24 1.32 31.03
N GLY A 519 27.55 1.38 30.73
CA GLY A 519 28.60 1.48 31.76
C GLY A 519 28.62 2.83 32.50
N ASN A 520 27.88 3.82 32.01
CA ASN A 520 27.83 5.20 32.48
C ASN A 520 26.63 5.54 33.38
N VAL A 521 25.77 4.56 33.71
CA VAL A 521 24.64 4.72 34.64
C VAL A 521 24.49 3.49 35.54
N ASP A 522 23.86 3.66 36.70
CA ASP A 522 23.61 2.57 37.65
C ASP A 522 22.25 2.72 38.36
N LEU A 523 21.77 1.61 38.94
CA LEU A 523 20.53 1.48 39.71
C LEU A 523 20.79 1.47 41.24
N THR A 524 21.97 1.88 41.68
CA THR A 524 22.33 2.01 43.09
C THR A 524 23.19 3.25 43.34
N SER A 525 23.00 3.86 44.52
CA SER A 525 23.87 4.92 45.06
C SER A 525 25.01 4.39 45.94
N ASP A 526 25.07 3.08 46.20
CA ASP A 526 26.07 2.47 47.06
C ASP A 526 27.47 2.52 46.43
N THR A 527 28.32 3.42 46.96
CA THR A 527 29.71 3.61 46.55
C THR A 527 30.59 2.35 46.58
N THR A 528 30.19 1.29 47.29
CA THR A 528 30.89 0.00 47.35
C THR A 528 30.44 -0.98 46.26
N LEU A 529 29.27 -0.76 45.65
CA LEU A 529 28.68 -1.62 44.62
C LEU A 529 28.68 -1.00 43.23
N ILE A 530 28.57 0.33 43.14
CA ILE A 530 28.36 1.09 41.90
C ILE A 530 29.42 0.82 40.82
N ARG A 531 29.00 0.74 39.55
CA ARG A 531 29.78 0.26 38.39
C ARG A 531 31.11 0.98 38.15
N TRP A 532 31.26 2.23 38.60
CA TRP A 532 32.47 3.05 38.45
C TRP A 532 33.22 3.33 39.77
N LYS A 533 32.96 2.54 40.83
CA LYS A 533 33.54 2.72 42.18
C LYS A 533 35.07 2.86 42.22
N HIS A 534 35.79 2.26 41.28
CA HIS A 534 37.26 2.35 41.17
C HIS A 534 37.80 3.74 40.80
N PHE A 535 36.94 4.67 40.34
CA PHE A 535 37.28 6.08 40.16
C PHE A 535 36.93 6.96 41.37
N LEU A 536 36.01 6.52 42.25
CA LEU A 536 35.60 7.32 43.41
C LEU A 536 36.80 7.58 44.33
N ARG A 537 37.06 8.86 44.63
CA ARG A 537 38.19 9.33 45.45
C ARG A 537 39.58 8.96 44.88
N ARG A 538 39.69 8.58 43.59
CA ARG A 538 40.98 8.42 42.90
C ARG A 538 41.48 9.78 42.45
N ALA A 539 42.73 10.12 42.78
CA ALA A 539 43.33 11.39 42.38
C ALA A 539 43.25 11.63 40.85
N GLY A 540 42.82 12.83 40.46
CA GLY A 540 42.56 13.19 39.06
C GLY A 540 41.17 12.79 38.55
N TYR A 541 40.39 12.04 39.33
CA TYR A 541 38.99 11.69 39.05
C TYR A 541 38.04 12.34 40.06
N ASP A 542 38.44 13.48 40.62
CA ASP A 542 37.77 14.19 41.71
C ASP A 542 36.37 14.72 41.32
N ARG A 543 36.06 14.74 40.02
CA ARG A 543 34.73 14.98 39.45
C ARG A 543 33.76 13.81 39.60
N VAL A 544 34.27 12.60 39.78
CA VAL A 544 33.49 11.36 39.71
C VAL A 544 32.82 11.11 41.05
N GLY A 545 31.50 11.16 41.04
CA GLY A 545 30.64 10.99 42.20
C GLY A 545 29.49 10.02 41.92
N VAL A 546 28.35 10.28 42.57
CA VAL A 546 27.14 9.46 42.50
C VAL A 546 25.96 10.42 42.40
N TYR A 547 25.69 10.92 41.19
CA TYR A 547 24.72 11.97 40.95
C TYR A 547 23.39 11.37 40.49
N GLU A 548 22.31 11.60 41.24
CA GLU A 548 20.99 11.09 40.88
C GLU A 548 20.39 11.85 39.69
N GLY A 549 19.57 11.16 38.91
CA GLY A 549 18.99 11.62 37.65
C GLY A 549 19.77 11.08 36.45
N ALA A 550 19.20 10.13 35.74
CA ALA A 550 19.76 9.55 34.51
C ALA A 550 18.68 8.68 33.84
N TYR A 551 18.96 8.22 32.62
CA TYR A 551 18.06 7.36 31.84
C TYR A 551 16.63 7.93 31.80
N TYR A 552 16.54 9.21 31.46
CA TYR A 552 15.32 10.03 31.39
C TYR A 552 14.63 10.36 32.74
N TYR A 553 14.94 9.67 33.84
CA TYR A 553 14.27 9.84 35.14
C TYR A 553 15.02 10.75 36.12
N THR A 554 14.29 11.32 37.08
CA THR A 554 14.87 12.17 38.14
C THR A 554 15.43 11.35 39.30
N TYR A 555 14.78 10.22 39.64
CA TYR A 555 15.12 9.39 40.79
C TYR A 555 15.32 7.91 40.43
N GLY A 556 16.11 7.19 41.23
CA GLY A 556 16.34 5.75 41.10
C GLY A 556 17.36 5.33 40.04
N VAL A 557 18.05 6.30 39.41
CA VAL A 557 19.16 6.07 38.48
C VAL A 557 20.24 7.12 38.75
N TRP A 558 21.51 6.69 38.74
CA TRP A 558 22.67 7.55 39.00
C TRP A 558 23.61 7.61 37.79
N ARG A 559 24.38 8.69 37.70
CA ARG A 559 25.45 8.95 36.72
C ARG A 559 26.75 9.39 37.42
N PRO A 560 27.93 9.19 36.81
CA PRO A 560 29.23 9.44 37.45
C PRO A 560 29.61 10.91 37.54
N GLU A 561 29.16 11.77 36.62
CA GLU A 561 29.53 13.19 36.57
C GLU A 561 28.32 14.08 36.24
N LEU A 562 28.39 15.36 36.62
CA LEU A 562 27.42 16.39 36.22
C LEU A 562 27.62 16.88 34.77
N THR A 563 28.48 16.25 33.98
CA THR A 563 28.91 16.74 32.65
C THR A 563 29.30 15.56 31.76
N SER A 564 28.60 15.35 30.64
CA SER A 564 28.83 14.25 29.68
C SER A 564 28.13 14.53 28.36
N CYS A 565 28.67 14.01 27.25
CA CYS A 565 28.02 14.00 25.94
C CYS A 565 26.61 13.39 26.00
N MET A 566 26.39 12.41 26.89
CA MET A 566 25.09 11.76 27.11
C MET A 566 24.08 12.60 27.91
N ILE A 567 24.45 13.85 28.28
CA ILE A 567 23.54 14.85 28.87
C ILE A 567 23.15 15.90 27.82
N ASN A 568 24.13 16.45 27.08
CA ASN A 568 23.95 17.68 26.31
C ASN A 568 24.85 17.81 25.05
N ASN A 569 25.31 16.69 24.48
CA ASN A 569 25.99 16.60 23.17
C ASN A 569 27.36 17.32 23.06
N ILE A 570 27.99 17.64 24.20
CA ILE A 570 29.33 18.24 24.28
C ILE A 570 30.46 17.27 23.90
N ALA A 571 31.60 17.81 23.46
CA ALA A 571 32.85 17.08 23.21
C ALA A 571 33.58 16.61 24.49
N TYR A 572 32.87 15.93 25.40
CA TYR A 572 33.42 15.32 26.61
C TYR A 572 32.54 14.15 27.07
N TYR A 573 33.09 12.94 27.10
CA TYR A 573 32.49 11.82 27.82
C TYR A 573 33.04 11.78 29.25
N ASN A 574 32.19 11.48 30.23
CA ASN A 574 32.61 11.26 31.62
C ASN A 574 33.51 10.01 31.77
N ALA A 575 34.18 9.87 32.91
CA ALA A 575 35.17 8.80 33.14
C ALA A 575 34.65 7.38 32.85
N ALA A 576 33.45 7.02 33.33
CA ALA A 576 32.87 5.70 33.12
C ALA A 576 32.48 5.46 31.64
N SER A 577 32.04 6.50 30.94
CA SER A 577 31.78 6.47 29.49
C SER A 577 33.06 6.23 28.70
N ARG A 578 34.15 6.94 29.02
CA ARG A 578 35.47 6.73 28.40
C ARG A 578 35.98 5.31 28.65
N GLU A 579 35.84 4.79 29.87
CA GLU A 579 36.22 3.43 30.22
C GLU A 579 35.40 2.38 29.44
N ALA A 580 34.08 2.55 29.33
CA ALA A 580 33.20 1.65 28.58
C ALA A 580 33.53 1.60 27.08
N ILE A 581 33.81 2.76 26.47
CA ILE A 581 34.26 2.86 25.08
C ILE A 581 35.60 2.13 24.91
N VAL A 582 36.60 2.38 25.77
CA VAL A 582 37.91 1.71 25.70
C VAL A 582 37.80 0.19 25.86
N LYS A 583 36.99 -0.29 26.82
CA LYS A 583 36.70 -1.73 26.97
C LYS A 583 36.17 -2.35 25.67
N ARG A 584 35.29 -1.65 24.95
CA ARG A 584 34.74 -2.12 23.67
C ARG A 584 35.70 -2.02 22.50
N VAL A 585 36.61 -1.02 22.47
CA VAL A 585 37.72 -0.96 21.50
C VAL A 585 38.66 -2.15 21.68
N LEU A 586 39.15 -2.37 22.90
CA LEU A 586 40.13 -3.42 23.19
C LEU A 586 39.53 -4.83 22.99
N ALA A 587 38.27 -5.04 23.40
CA ALA A 587 37.58 -6.30 23.16
C ALA A 587 37.41 -6.63 21.66
N LYS A 588 37.18 -5.63 20.80
CA LYS A 588 37.18 -5.81 19.33
C LYS A 588 38.58 -6.08 18.78
N ALA A 589 39.57 -5.37 19.29
CA ALA A 589 40.99 -5.53 18.94
C ALA A 589 41.56 -6.89 19.36
N GLY A 590 40.87 -7.67 20.20
CA GLY A 590 41.41 -8.89 20.82
C GLY A 590 42.45 -8.62 21.91
N GLU A 591 42.51 -7.38 22.42
CA GLU A 591 43.47 -6.94 23.43
C GLU A 591 42.84 -6.95 24.84
N PRO A 592 43.59 -7.36 25.89
CA PRO A 592 43.07 -7.39 27.25
C PRO A 592 42.89 -5.99 27.83
N TYR A 593 41.75 -5.74 28.48
CA TYR A 593 41.54 -4.54 29.28
C TYR A 593 42.27 -4.64 30.63
N SER A 594 42.97 -3.58 31.02
CA SER A 594 43.42 -3.36 32.40
C SER A 594 43.11 -1.93 32.84
N LEU A 595 42.76 -1.75 34.11
CA LEU A 595 42.43 -0.42 34.65
C LEU A 595 43.65 0.51 34.58
N ASP A 596 44.83 0.05 34.98
CA ASP A 596 46.04 0.88 34.95
C ASP A 596 46.45 1.26 33.51
N GLY A 597 46.22 0.37 32.54
CA GLY A 597 46.42 0.65 31.12
C GLY A 597 45.44 1.70 30.56
N PHE A 598 44.20 1.75 31.07
CA PHE A 598 43.27 2.84 30.81
C PHE A 598 43.73 4.14 31.49
N LEU A 599 44.02 4.11 32.79
CA LEU A 599 44.40 5.28 33.59
C LEU A 599 45.64 6.01 33.03
N ALA A 600 46.61 5.24 32.52
CA ALA A 600 47.82 5.76 31.88
C ALA A 600 47.57 6.39 30.49
N LYS A 601 46.48 6.02 29.81
CA LYS A 601 46.08 6.56 28.49
C LYS A 601 44.95 7.59 28.53
N ASP A 602 44.23 7.73 29.66
CA ASP A 602 43.09 8.64 29.80
C ASP A 602 43.54 10.11 29.89
N ALA A 603 43.85 10.71 28.72
CA ALA A 603 44.50 12.01 28.62
C ALA A 603 43.65 13.20 29.10
N ILE A 604 42.32 13.10 29.06
CA ILE A 604 41.40 14.18 29.44
C ILE A 604 40.48 13.69 30.57
N LYS A 605 40.69 14.25 31.77
CA LYS A 605 39.92 13.90 32.97
C LYS A 605 38.86 14.94 33.36
N GLU A 606 38.85 16.10 32.69
CA GLU A 606 37.87 17.19 32.86
C GLU A 606 37.36 17.69 31.50
N PRO A 607 36.13 18.23 31.40
CA PRO A 607 35.66 18.93 30.21
C PRO A 607 36.47 20.21 29.95
N SER A 608 36.64 20.58 28.68
CA SER A 608 37.25 21.87 28.32
C SER A 608 36.45 23.05 28.88
N GLN A 609 37.09 24.22 29.06
CA GLN A 609 36.40 25.41 29.59
C GLN A 609 35.12 25.76 28.81
N ALA A 610 35.13 25.60 27.49
CA ALA A 610 33.95 25.80 26.64
C ALA A 610 32.82 24.80 26.96
N ALA A 611 33.12 23.50 27.05
CA ALA A 611 32.14 22.46 27.39
C ALA A 611 31.62 22.59 28.84
N ALA A 612 32.48 23.04 29.77
CA ALA A 612 32.12 23.34 31.15
C ALA A 612 31.20 24.57 31.26
N LEU A 613 31.48 25.65 30.51
CA LEU A 613 30.62 26.84 30.42
C LEU A 613 29.26 26.49 29.80
N GLN A 614 29.26 25.74 28.70
CA GLN A 614 28.05 25.26 28.03
C GLN A 614 27.17 24.43 28.98
N THR A 615 27.78 23.62 29.84
CA THR A 615 27.08 22.83 30.87
C THR A 615 26.62 23.68 32.06
N LYS A 616 27.28 24.80 32.37
CA LYS A 616 26.76 25.79 33.34
C LYS A 616 25.58 26.61 32.79
N SER A 617 25.51 26.81 31.47
CA SER A 617 24.34 27.40 30.80
C SER A 617 23.22 26.39 30.48
N PHE A 618 23.39 25.12 30.85
CA PHE A 618 22.40 24.07 30.59
C PHE A 618 21.21 24.19 31.56
N ASN A 619 20.07 24.68 31.07
CA ASN A 619 18.80 24.60 31.77
C ASN A 619 18.06 23.32 31.31
N PRO A 620 17.87 22.30 32.18
CA PRO A 620 17.19 21.06 31.81
C PRO A 620 15.72 21.24 31.46
N LEU A 621 15.09 22.37 31.80
CA LEU A 621 13.70 22.67 31.47
C LEU A 621 13.52 23.29 30.07
N THR A 622 14.60 23.78 29.44
CA THR A 622 14.56 24.40 28.10
C THR A 622 15.50 23.74 27.09
N PHE A 623 16.29 22.75 27.51
CA PHE A 623 17.00 21.88 26.59
C PHE A 623 16.01 20.93 25.90
N VAL A 624 16.11 20.82 24.57
CA VAL A 624 15.38 19.79 23.81
C VAL A 624 16.34 18.63 23.61
N PRO A 625 16.16 17.49 24.29
CA PRO A 625 17.04 16.33 24.11
C PRO A 625 16.83 15.66 22.75
N LEU A 626 17.76 14.77 22.41
CA LEU A 626 17.60 13.80 21.34
C LEU A 626 16.52 12.78 21.68
N ALA A 627 16.08 12.00 20.70
CA ALA A 627 15.09 10.96 20.94
C ALA A 627 15.79 9.74 21.57
N PRO A 628 15.19 9.07 22.57
CA PRO A 628 15.75 7.87 23.17
C PRO A 628 16.16 6.82 22.11
N PRO A 629 17.32 6.16 22.25
CA PRO A 629 17.79 5.15 21.30
C PRO A 629 16.81 3.98 21.19
N VAL A 630 16.54 3.54 19.97
CA VAL A 630 15.53 2.52 19.67
C VAL A 630 16.16 1.12 19.69
N TYR A 631 15.61 0.24 20.52
CA TYR A 631 16.05 -1.15 20.64
C TYR A 631 15.07 -2.11 19.96
N VAL A 632 15.47 -2.65 18.80
CA VAL A 632 14.72 -3.66 18.07
C VAL A 632 15.03 -5.05 18.66
N LYS A 633 13.99 -5.84 18.91
CA LYS A 633 14.09 -7.20 19.50
C LYS A 633 14.39 -8.25 18.44
#